data_AF-A0A3S3JH28-F1
#
_entry.id   AF-A0A3S3JH28-F1
#
_cell.length_a   1.000
_cell.length_b   1.000
_cell.length_c   1.000
_cell.angle_alpha   90.00
_cell.angle_beta   90.00
_cell.angle_gamma   90.00
#
_symmetry.space_group_name_H-M   'P 1'
#
loop_
_entity.id
_entity.type
_entity.pdbx_description
1 polymer ?
#
loop_
_entity_poly.entity_id
_entity_poly.type
_entity_poly.pdbx_seq_one_letter_code
_entity_poly.pdbx_strand_id
1 'polypeptide(L)' 'GAVDAHGGTVDKFLGDGMLAFFGAPDRLKGHAAAAVRAAAAIREELEKDNLEAAGEGRPPLHVRIGIHTGSV' A
#
# COMPACT_ATOMS: atom_id res chain seq x y z
N GLY A 1 -8.24 2.25 -3.55
CA GLY A 1 -7.56 1.16 -2.83
C GLY A 1 -7.05 1.64 -1.48
N ALA A 2 -6.32 0.81 -0.72
CA ALA A 2 -5.79 1.18 0.59
C ALA A 2 -4.95 2.48 0.57
N VAL A 3 -4.25 2.76 -0.53
CA VAL A 3 -3.52 4.03 -0.73
C VAL A 3 -4.47 5.23 -0.73
N ASP A 4 -5.47 5.26 -1.62
CA ASP A 4 -6.42 6.38 -1.74
C ASP A 4 -7.25 6.56 -0.46
N ALA A 5 -7.63 5.47 0.19
CA ALA A 5 -8.39 5.47 1.44
C ALA A 5 -7.65 6.16 2.60
N HIS A 6 -6.32 6.24 2.51
CA HIS A 6 -5.47 6.93 3.48
C HIS A 6 -4.87 8.24 2.94
N GLY A 7 -5.38 8.77 1.82
CA GLY A 7 -4.97 10.05 1.26
C GLY A 7 -3.61 10.00 0.54
N GLY A 8 -3.16 8.82 0.14
CA GLY A 8 -2.04 8.67 -0.77
C GLY A 8 -2.49 8.69 -2.22
N THR A 9 -1.53 8.89 -3.12
CA THR A 9 -1.72 8.84 -4.56
C THR A 9 -0.76 7.83 -5.15
N VAL A 10 -1.26 6.88 -5.95
CA VAL A 10 -0.39 5.98 -6.73
C VAL A 10 0.21 6.79 -7.88
N ASP A 11 1.54 6.85 -7.92
CA ASP A 11 2.27 7.55 -8.98
C ASP A 11 2.47 6.64 -10.20
N LYS A 12 2.94 5.41 -9.96
CA LYS A 12 3.20 4.44 -11.02
C LYS A 12 3.23 3.01 -10.53
N PHE A 13 2.97 2.10 -11.46
CA PHE A 13 3.21 0.67 -11.30
C PHE A 13 4.60 0.30 -11.84
N LEU A 14 5.26 -0.65 -11.18
CA LEU A 14 6.63 -1.08 -11.43
C LEU A 14 6.66 -2.61 -11.45
N GLY A 15 6.25 -3.19 -12.58
CA GLY A 15 6.07 -4.65 -12.68
C GLY A 15 4.93 -5.12 -11.77
N ASP A 16 5.27 -5.91 -10.75
CA ASP A 16 4.38 -6.39 -9.70
C ASP A 16 4.30 -5.46 -8.47
N GLY A 17 5.04 -4.34 -8.49
CA GLY A 17 5.02 -3.32 -7.45
C GLY A 17 4.29 -2.03 -7.85
N MET A 18 4.14 -1.14 -6.89
CA MET A 18 3.68 0.23 -7.11
C MET A 18 4.44 1.23 -6.24
N LEU A 19 4.54 2.47 -6.72
CA LEU A 19 5.00 3.62 -5.96
C LEU A 19 3.81 4.51 -5.62
N ALA A 20 3.71 4.92 -4.35
CA ALA A 20 2.69 5.85 -3.89
C ALA A 20 3.32 7.00 -3.09
N PHE A 21 2.75 8.19 -3.24
CA PHE A 21 3.11 9.37 -2.47
C PHE A 21 2.04 9.69 -1.44
N PHE A 22 2.48 10.23 -0.31
CA PHE A 22 1.62 10.79 0.72
C PHE A 22 2.10 12.21 0.99
N GLY A 23 1.24 13.20 0.76
CA GLY A 23 1.62 14.61 0.84
C GLY A 23 2.10 15.24 -0.47
N ALA A 24 1.87 14.56 -1.61
CA ALA A 24 2.02 15.12 -2.95
C ALA A 24 0.89 14.60 -3.87
N PRO A 25 0.37 15.39 -4.83
CA PRO A 25 0.72 16.80 -5.08
C PRO A 25 0.23 17.73 -3.95
N ASP A 26 -0.81 17.34 -3.23
CA ASP A 26 -1.37 18.09 -2.12
C ASP A 26 -0.72 17.75 -0.79
N ARG A 27 -0.46 18.76 0.03
CA ARG A 27 0.10 18.58 1.37
C ARG A 27 -0.85 17.77 2.25
N LEU A 28 -0.32 16.72 2.86
CA LEU A 28 -1.03 15.91 3.83
C LEU A 28 -0.36 16.01 5.20
N LYS A 29 -1.02 16.70 6.15
CA LYS A 29 -0.56 16.71 7.54
C LYS A 29 -0.60 15.28 8.08
N GLY A 30 0.52 14.80 8.60
CA GLY A 30 0.64 13.42 9.07
C GLY A 30 0.80 12.38 7.96
N HIS A 31 1.33 12.77 6.80
CA HIS A 31 1.60 11.87 5.66
C HIS A 31 2.36 10.59 6.04
N ALA A 32 3.33 10.66 6.96
CA ALA A 32 4.06 9.48 7.42
C ALA A 32 3.13 8.46 8.11
N ALA A 33 2.24 8.91 8.99
CA ALA A 33 1.28 8.02 9.66
C ALA A 33 0.24 7.48 8.67
N ALA A 34 -0.16 8.29 7.67
CA ALA A 34 -1.05 7.85 6.60
C ALA A 34 -0.41 6.73 5.76
N ALA A 35 0.86 6.87 5.38
CA ALA A 35 1.61 5.84 4.65
C ALA A 35 1.69 4.53 5.44
N VAL A 36 1.95 4.59 6.74
CA VAL A 36 1.98 3.40 7.61
C VAL A 36 0.60 2.72 7.69
N ARG A 37 -0.48 3.50 7.83
CA ARG A 37 -1.84 2.93 7.83
C ARG A 37 -2.19 2.27 6.49
N ALA A 38 -1.82 2.89 5.38
CA ALA A 38 -1.99 2.30 4.06
C ALA A 38 -1.23 0.99 3.93
N ALA A 39 0.03 0.94 4.39
CA ALA A 39 0.81 -0.29 4.37
C ALA A 39 0.19 -1.41 5.22
N ALA A 40 -0.34 -1.08 6.40
CA ALA A 40 -1.07 -2.04 7.23
C ALA A 40 -2.33 -2.56 6.53
N ALA A 41 -3.15 -1.66 5.98
CA ALA A 41 -4.36 -2.03 5.25
C ALA A 41 -4.09 -2.89 4.01
N ILE A 42 -3.00 -2.62 3.28
CA ILE A 42 -2.56 -3.47 2.14
C ILE A 42 -2.26 -4.89 2.63
N ARG A 43 -1.56 -5.03 3.77
CA ARG A 43 -1.23 -6.35 4.32
C ARG A 43 -2.47 -7.10 4.80
N GLU A 44 -3.38 -6.42 5.49
CA GLU A 44 -4.64 -7.02 5.97
C GLU A 44 -5.50 -7.50 4.81
N GLU A 45 -5.59 -6.73 3.72
CA GLU A 45 -6.34 -7.15 2.54
C GLU A 45 -5.68 -8.34 1.84
N LEU A 46 -4.35 -8.33 1.68
CA LEU A 46 -3.60 -9.45 1.12
C LEU A 46 -3.76 -10.74 1.95
N GLU A 47 -3.85 -10.62 3.27
CA GLU A 47 -4.11 -11.76 4.15
C GLU A 47 -5.50 -12.37 3.88
N LYS A 48 -6.53 -11.55 3.64
CA LYS A 48 -7.86 -12.04 3.24
C LYS A 48 -7.84 -12.68 1.86
N ASP A 49 -7.20 -12.05 0.89
CA ASP A 49 -7.07 -12.57 -0.48
C ASP A 49 -6.34 -13.92 -0.49
N ASN A 50 -5.31 -14.07 0.36
CA ASN A 50 -4.59 -15.33 0.51
C ASN A 50 -5.44 -16.43 1.15
N LEU A 51 -6.33 -16.09 2.08
CA LEU A 51 -7.27 -17.07 2.66
C LEU A 51 -8.27 -17.56 1.61
N GLU A 52 -8.79 -16.66 0.78
CA GLU A 52 -9.66 -17.02 -0.34
C GLU A 52 -8.93 -17.87 -1.38
N ALA A 53 -7.74 -17.44 -1.81
CA ALA A 53 -6.90 -18.16 -2.75
C ALA A 53 -6.54 -19.58 -2.26
N ALA A 54 -6.30 -19.75 -0.95
CA ALA A 54 -6.06 -21.06 -0.37
C ALA A 54 -7.27 -22.00 -0.51
N GLY A 55 -8.50 -21.47 -0.38
CA GLY A 55 -9.74 -22.21 -0.64
C GLY A 55 -9.88 -22.67 -2.10
N GLU A 56 -9.26 -21.95 -3.03
CA GLU A 56 -9.19 -22.28 -4.46
C GLU A 56 -7.97 -23.13 -4.84
N GLY A 57 -7.11 -23.51 -3.89
CA GLY A 57 -5.87 -24.26 -4.15
C GLY A 57 -4.78 -23.44 -4.83
N ARG A 58 -4.86 -22.11 -4.79
CA ARG A 58 -3.87 -21.19 -5.37
C ARG A 58 -2.79 -20.85 -4.34
N PRO A 59 -1.53 -20.61 -4.78
CA PRO A 59 -0.44 -20.26 -3.87
C PRO A 59 -0.64 -18.85 -3.28
N PRO A 60 -0.14 -18.59 -2.06
CA PRO A 60 -0.25 -17.27 -1.43
C PRO A 60 0.68 -16.25 -2.10
N LEU A 61 0.19 -15.02 -2.18
CA LEU A 61 0.94 -13.84 -2.58
C LEU A 61 1.65 -13.22 -1.38
N HIS A 62 2.83 -12.66 -1.61
CA HIS A 62 3.64 -11.98 -0.60
C HIS A 62 3.99 -10.58 -1.06
N VAL A 63 3.98 -9.61 -0.14
CA VAL A 63 4.35 -8.23 -0.43
C VAL A 63 5.42 -7.74 0.55
N ARG A 64 6.34 -6.90 0.05
CA ARG A 64 7.25 -6.11 0.88
C ARG A 64 6.97 -4.63 0.66
N ILE A 65 6.89 -3.88 1.74
CA ILE A 65 6.57 -2.45 1.69
C ILE A 65 7.68 -1.67 2.37
N GLY A 66 8.30 -0.74 1.62
CA GLY A 66 9.26 0.23 2.14
C GLY A 66 8.60 1.59 2.29
N ILE A 67 8.85 2.29 3.39
CA ILE A 67 8.37 3.65 3.63
C ILE A 67 9.56 4.54 3.93
N HIS A 68 9.65 5.66 3.23
CA HIS A 68 10.62 6.70 3.47
C HIS A 68 9.90 8.05 3.63
N THR A 69 10.42 8.90 4.51
CA THR A 69 9.96 10.28 4.70
C THR A 69 11.15 11.22 4.64
N GLY A 70 11.02 12.31 3.91
CA GLY A 70 12.08 13.29 3.72
C GLY A 70 11.60 14.43 2.82
N SER A 71 12.44 15.46 2.72
CA SER A 71 12.30 16.45 1.67
C SER A 71 12.71 15.82 0.35
N VAL A 72 11.90 16.03 -0.69
CA VAL A 72 12.15 15.56 -2.07
C VAL A 72 12.12 16.72 -3.03
#